data_AF-A0A673M502-F1
#
_entry.id   AF-A0A673M502-F1
#
_cell.length_a   1.000
_cell.length_b   1.000
_cell.length_c   1.000
_cell.angle_alpha   90.00
_cell.angle_beta   90.00
_cell.angle_gamma   90.00
#
_symmetry.space_group_name_H-M   'P 1'
#
loop_
_entity.id
_entity.type
_entity.pdbx_description
1 polymer ?
#
loop_
_entity_poly.entity_id
_entity_poly.type
_entity_poly.pdbx_seq_one_letter_code
_entity_poly.pdbx_strand_id
1 'polypeptide(L)'
;INTLNLEIFKIDEYTGDIYLSQRLDRELKPFYILQAQAINRSSKQPVEPESEFIIKVQDINDNHPEFINEPYVSSIPEMCPTGTTVIQVTATDADDPMFGNNAKLIYSILEGEPYFSVEPKTGIIVTSWPNMDREARETYLVVVQVKDMLGLTGGYSATTTVTISLMDVNDNGPTFQHNLYTFAISESAPVGTTLGRIMADDGDVGLNAKMNYSLEDLEESSTFTIQTDPDTQEGIVILAQVLQYNTDICICNHHHLSKYIFFLISMTFHDRTTLKITVTNVDEPPIFYETPYNWKVLESAQVGTQVGTVYAKDIDTTNNAIRYSILKSSDARQMFKIDPSNGTVYVANLLDQETAAWYNLTIDARENSEHIFVTNMHQPLTNTGI
;
A
#
# COMPACT_ATOMS: atom_id res chain seq x y z
N ILE A 1 -18.97 -72.18 34.34
CA ILE A 1 -18.36 -70.91 33.89
C ILE A 1 -17.18 -71.22 32.96
N ASN A 2 -17.17 -70.68 31.74
CA ASN A 2 -16.08 -70.86 30.76
C ASN A 2 -14.72 -70.36 31.34
N THR A 3 -13.59 -70.96 30.96
CA THR A 3 -12.28 -70.79 31.61
C THR A 3 -11.77 -69.35 31.69
N LEU A 4 -12.07 -68.52 30.68
CA LEU A 4 -11.71 -67.09 30.67
C LEU A 4 -12.54 -66.23 31.66
N ASN A 5 -13.77 -66.62 31.95
CA ASN A 5 -14.64 -65.88 32.88
C ASN A 5 -14.39 -66.28 34.35
N LEU A 6 -13.71 -67.41 34.61
CA LEU A 6 -13.37 -67.90 35.95
C LEU A 6 -12.25 -67.09 36.64
N GLU A 7 -11.47 -66.33 35.87
CA GLU A 7 -10.43 -65.44 36.43
C GLU A 7 -11.01 -64.14 37.00
N ILE A 8 -12.22 -63.76 36.57
CA ILE A 8 -12.88 -62.50 36.94
C ILE A 8 -14.01 -62.75 37.94
N PHE A 9 -14.85 -63.77 37.70
CA PHE A 9 -15.98 -64.12 38.57
C PHE A 9 -15.75 -65.47 39.23
N LYS A 10 -15.88 -65.51 40.55
CA LYS A 10 -15.84 -66.74 41.34
C LYS A 10 -17.15 -66.94 42.06
N ILE A 11 -17.54 -68.19 42.25
CA ILE A 11 -18.74 -68.58 42.99
C ILE A 11 -18.33 -69.39 44.22
N ASP A 12 -18.89 -69.07 45.38
CA ASP A 12 -18.75 -69.87 46.58
C ASP A 12 -19.57 -71.17 46.41
N GLU A 13 -18.91 -72.32 46.52
CA GLU A 13 -19.53 -73.62 46.27
C GLU A 13 -20.55 -74.05 47.35
N TYR A 14 -20.57 -73.39 48.51
CA TYR A 14 -21.47 -73.68 49.63
C TYR A 14 -22.63 -72.69 49.70
N THR A 15 -22.39 -71.39 49.47
CA THR A 15 -23.43 -70.35 49.56
C THR A 15 -24.06 -70.00 48.21
N GLY A 16 -23.33 -70.22 47.12
CA GLY A 16 -23.72 -69.77 45.79
C GLY A 16 -23.46 -68.28 45.54
N ASP A 17 -22.81 -67.57 46.47
CA ASP A 17 -22.47 -66.16 46.31
C ASP A 17 -21.42 -65.97 45.21
N ILE A 18 -21.65 -64.98 44.35
CA ILE A 18 -20.72 -64.64 43.26
C ILE A 18 -19.92 -63.41 43.66
N TYR A 19 -18.60 -63.50 43.58
CA TYR A 19 -17.67 -62.42 43.92
C TYR A 19 -16.70 -62.13 42.78
N LEU A 20 -16.28 -60.86 42.72
CA LEU A 20 -15.27 -60.40 41.78
C LEU A 20 -13.86 -60.70 42.31
N SER A 21 -13.00 -61.20 41.45
CA SER A 21 -11.56 -61.37 41.72
C SER A 21 -10.70 -60.26 41.11
N GLN A 22 -11.28 -59.45 40.21
CA GLN A 22 -10.60 -58.34 39.53
C GLN A 22 -11.57 -57.17 39.39
N ARG A 23 -11.03 -55.96 39.16
CA ARG A 23 -11.84 -54.80 38.80
C ARG A 23 -12.45 -55.00 37.41
N LEU A 24 -13.66 -54.49 37.23
CA LEU A 24 -14.33 -54.45 35.93
C LEU A 24 -14.10 -53.08 35.31
N ASP A 25 -13.93 -53.08 34.00
CA ASP A 25 -13.83 -51.90 33.14
C ASP A 25 -14.94 -52.02 32.10
N ARG A 26 -15.87 -51.06 32.08
CA ARG A 26 -17.06 -51.11 31.24
C ARG A 26 -16.68 -50.83 29.78
N GLU A 27 -15.81 -49.87 29.55
CA GLU A 27 -15.26 -49.45 28.26
C GLU A 27 -14.62 -50.63 27.55
N LEU A 28 -13.94 -51.50 28.32
CA LEU A 28 -13.37 -52.74 27.80
C LEU A 28 -14.43 -53.83 27.57
N LYS A 29 -15.34 -54.04 28.53
CA LYS A 29 -16.38 -55.09 28.43
C LYS A 29 -17.66 -54.76 29.23
N PRO A 30 -18.77 -54.40 28.55
CA PRO A 30 -19.97 -53.89 29.21
C PRO A 30 -20.88 -54.95 29.83
N PHE A 31 -20.75 -56.21 29.44
CA PHE A 31 -21.48 -57.31 30.05
C PHE A 31 -20.75 -58.65 29.93
N TYR A 32 -21.12 -59.56 30.82
CA TYR A 32 -20.64 -60.93 30.86
C TYR A 32 -21.83 -61.89 30.85
N ILE A 33 -21.77 -62.90 30.01
CA ILE A 33 -22.72 -64.02 30.01
C ILE A 33 -22.04 -65.16 30.76
N LEU A 34 -22.63 -65.57 31.87
CA LEU A 34 -22.14 -66.64 32.71
C LEU A 34 -23.13 -67.80 32.73
N GLN A 35 -22.59 -69.02 32.80
CA GLN A 35 -23.36 -70.24 32.93
C GLN A 35 -22.93 -70.97 34.21
N ALA A 36 -23.92 -71.30 35.03
CA ALA A 36 -23.76 -72.04 36.27
C ALA A 36 -24.64 -73.31 36.26
N GLN A 37 -24.17 -74.35 36.94
CA GLN A 37 -24.89 -75.61 37.07
C GLN A 37 -24.69 -76.16 38.47
N ALA A 38 -25.78 -76.62 39.10
CA ALA A 38 -25.72 -77.34 40.36
C ALA A 38 -25.37 -78.81 40.10
N ILE A 39 -24.32 -79.31 40.75
CA ILE A 39 -23.86 -80.70 40.63
C ILE A 39 -23.96 -81.38 41.99
N ASN A 40 -24.48 -82.60 42.03
CA ASN A 40 -24.50 -83.40 43.25
C ASN A 40 -23.07 -83.80 43.64
N ARG A 41 -22.66 -83.49 44.87
CA ARG A 41 -21.30 -83.72 45.35
C ARG A 41 -20.86 -85.18 45.31
N SER A 42 -21.78 -86.11 45.55
CA SER A 42 -21.52 -87.55 45.65
C SER A 42 -21.55 -88.24 44.28
N SER A 43 -22.57 -87.99 43.46
CA SER A 43 -22.70 -88.63 42.15
C SER A 43 -21.93 -87.91 41.04
N LYS A 44 -21.47 -86.67 41.28
CA LYS A 44 -20.87 -85.78 40.29
C LYS A 44 -21.75 -85.56 39.05
N GLN A 45 -23.05 -85.80 39.18
CA GLN A 45 -24.03 -85.57 38.12
C GLN A 45 -24.75 -84.23 38.31
N PRO A 46 -25.06 -83.52 37.21
CA PRO A 46 -25.93 -82.35 37.26
C PRO A 46 -27.26 -82.67 37.91
N VAL A 47 -27.71 -81.79 38.79
CA VAL A 47 -29.04 -81.87 39.42
C VAL A 47 -30.07 -81.05 38.62
N GLU A 48 -29.58 -80.04 37.89
CA GLU A 48 -30.37 -79.12 37.08
C GLU A 48 -29.65 -78.86 35.74
N PRO A 49 -30.37 -78.43 34.68
CA PRO A 49 -29.73 -77.93 33.47
C PRO A 49 -28.89 -76.68 33.76
N GLU A 50 -27.95 -76.36 32.86
CA GLU A 50 -27.16 -75.14 32.97
C GLU A 50 -28.09 -73.91 32.92
N SER A 51 -27.88 -72.99 33.85
CA SER A 51 -28.59 -71.72 33.93
C SER A 51 -27.68 -70.61 33.46
N GLU A 52 -28.15 -69.84 32.48
CA GLU A 52 -27.47 -68.66 31.96
C GLU A 52 -27.94 -67.40 32.68
N PHE A 53 -27.00 -66.54 33.05
CA PHE A 53 -27.29 -65.23 33.62
C PHE A 53 -26.33 -64.17 33.08
N ILE A 54 -26.82 -62.94 33.00
CA ILE A 54 -26.11 -61.81 32.42
C ILE A 54 -25.71 -60.86 33.55
N ILE A 55 -24.41 -60.61 33.69
CA ILE A 55 -23.90 -59.54 34.54
C ILE A 55 -23.67 -58.33 33.65
N LYS A 56 -24.45 -57.26 33.88
CA LYS A 56 -24.25 -55.96 33.24
C LYS A 56 -23.33 -55.12 34.12
N VAL A 57 -22.27 -54.57 33.54
CA VAL A 57 -21.36 -53.63 34.22
C VAL A 57 -22.00 -52.25 34.16
N GLN A 58 -22.21 -51.61 35.30
CA GLN A 58 -22.73 -50.26 35.35
C GLN A 58 -21.59 -49.27 35.09
N ASP A 59 -21.94 -48.21 34.36
CA ASP A 59 -21.02 -47.12 34.09
C ASP A 59 -20.73 -46.26 35.32
N ILE A 60 -19.48 -45.79 35.42
CA ILE A 60 -19.02 -44.73 36.32
C ILE A 60 -18.25 -43.70 35.49
N ASN A 61 -18.24 -42.44 35.92
CA ASN A 61 -17.51 -41.40 35.20
C ASN A 61 -16.01 -41.48 35.50
N ASP A 62 -15.28 -42.34 34.80
CA ASP A 62 -13.84 -42.55 34.99
C ASP A 62 -12.99 -42.19 33.76
N ASN A 63 -13.63 -41.72 32.67
CA ASN A 63 -12.95 -41.14 31.53
C ASN A 63 -13.10 -39.62 31.50
N HIS A 64 -12.10 -38.95 30.93
CA HIS A 64 -12.12 -37.49 30.78
C HIS A 64 -12.58 -37.13 29.36
N PRO A 65 -13.27 -36.00 29.18
CA PRO A 65 -13.49 -35.44 27.87
C PRO A 65 -12.16 -35.11 27.18
N GLU A 66 -12.05 -35.41 25.89
CA GLU A 66 -10.86 -35.12 25.08
C GLU A 66 -11.25 -34.44 23.76
N PHE A 67 -10.62 -33.32 23.44
CA PHE A 67 -10.79 -32.68 22.13
C PHE A 67 -10.07 -33.49 21.04
N ILE A 68 -10.70 -33.61 19.88
CA ILE A 68 -10.15 -34.30 18.70
C ILE A 68 -9.98 -33.33 17.54
N ASN A 69 -9.24 -33.70 16.48
CA ASN A 69 -9.03 -32.87 15.28
C ASN A 69 -8.31 -31.52 15.53
N GLU A 70 -7.45 -31.46 16.54
CA GLU A 70 -6.59 -30.29 16.77
C GLU A 70 -5.48 -30.19 15.69
N PRO A 71 -4.98 -28.97 15.38
CA PRO A 71 -5.36 -27.67 15.96
C PRO A 71 -6.62 -27.05 15.34
N TYR A 72 -7.35 -26.27 16.13
CA TYR A 72 -8.51 -25.52 15.66
C TYR A 72 -8.12 -24.12 15.18
N VAL A 73 -8.12 -23.93 13.86
CA VAL A 73 -7.82 -22.65 13.21
C VAL A 73 -8.92 -22.31 12.22
N SER A 74 -9.40 -21.06 12.24
CA SER A 74 -10.40 -20.58 11.29
C SER A 74 -10.14 -19.12 10.92
N SER A 75 -10.70 -18.71 9.77
CA SER A 75 -10.65 -17.34 9.29
C SER A 75 -12.03 -16.88 8.84
N ILE A 76 -12.44 -15.70 9.29
CA ILE A 76 -13.74 -15.10 8.95
C ILE A 76 -13.53 -13.68 8.42
N PRO A 77 -14.35 -13.17 7.49
CA PRO A 77 -14.30 -11.76 7.12
C PRO A 77 -14.53 -10.87 8.34
N GLU A 78 -13.80 -9.78 8.43
CA GLU A 78 -14.16 -8.71 9.36
C GLU A 78 -15.53 -8.11 9.03
N MET A 79 -16.08 -7.31 9.95
CA MET A 79 -17.40 -6.70 9.81
C MET A 79 -18.55 -7.68 9.55
N CYS A 80 -18.32 -9.00 9.68
CA CYS A 80 -19.34 -10.01 9.49
C CYS A 80 -20.43 -9.88 10.56
N PRO A 81 -21.69 -10.16 10.21
CA PRO A 81 -22.80 -10.03 11.15
C PRO A 81 -22.65 -11.01 12.32
N THR A 82 -23.25 -10.65 13.46
CA THR A 82 -23.40 -11.57 14.60
C THR A 82 -24.15 -12.83 14.19
N GLY A 83 -23.71 -13.98 14.69
CA GLY A 83 -24.25 -15.29 14.33
C GLY A 83 -23.56 -15.95 13.14
N THR A 84 -22.49 -15.35 12.61
CA THR A 84 -21.68 -15.97 11.55
C THR A 84 -20.95 -17.19 12.14
N THR A 85 -21.14 -18.35 11.51
CA THR A 85 -20.46 -19.59 11.92
C THR A 85 -18.96 -19.49 11.67
N VAL A 86 -18.16 -19.76 12.70
CA VAL A 86 -16.70 -19.69 12.65
C VAL A 86 -16.09 -21.08 12.43
N ILE A 87 -16.36 -22.00 13.35
CA ILE A 87 -15.84 -23.37 13.35
C ILE A 87 -16.65 -24.20 14.35
N GLN A 88 -16.61 -25.53 14.21
CA GLN A 88 -17.13 -26.45 15.21
C GLN A 88 -15.96 -27.15 15.91
N VAL A 89 -15.91 -27.06 17.23
CA VAL A 89 -15.02 -27.89 18.05
C VAL A 89 -15.71 -29.19 18.45
N THR A 90 -14.95 -30.27 18.53
CA THR A 90 -15.46 -31.61 18.82
C THR A 90 -14.59 -32.27 19.87
N ALA A 91 -15.25 -32.80 20.90
CA ALA A 91 -14.67 -33.63 21.92
C ALA A 91 -15.42 -34.96 22.05
N THR A 92 -14.73 -35.95 22.61
CA THR A 92 -15.24 -37.29 22.88
C THR A 92 -15.02 -37.64 24.34
N ASP A 93 -15.89 -38.49 24.87
CA ASP A 93 -15.76 -39.11 26.18
C ASP A 93 -16.04 -40.61 26.01
N ALA A 94 -15.24 -41.47 26.64
CA ALA A 94 -15.34 -42.91 26.50
C ALA A 94 -16.44 -43.53 27.39
N ASP A 95 -16.98 -42.78 28.36
CA ASP A 95 -18.05 -43.21 29.24
C ASP A 95 -19.37 -43.48 28.45
N ASP A 96 -20.42 -44.02 29.09
CA ASP A 96 -21.62 -44.49 28.38
C ASP A 96 -22.47 -43.28 27.93
N PRO A 97 -22.68 -43.07 26.62
CA PRO A 97 -23.48 -41.95 26.15
C PRO A 97 -24.99 -42.20 26.29
N MET A 98 -25.42 -43.44 26.52
CA MET A 98 -26.84 -43.83 26.57
C MET A 98 -27.36 -43.99 28.00
N PHE A 99 -26.53 -44.39 28.96
CA PHE A 99 -26.93 -44.70 30.32
C PHE A 99 -26.27 -43.78 31.35
N GLY A 100 -26.81 -42.56 31.47
CA GLY A 100 -26.35 -41.58 32.45
C GLY A 100 -26.11 -40.23 31.81
N ASN A 101 -25.35 -39.37 32.50
CA ASN A 101 -24.88 -38.09 31.96
C ASN A 101 -23.34 -38.05 31.85
N ASN A 102 -22.68 -39.19 32.01
CA ASN A 102 -21.22 -39.30 32.13
C ASN A 102 -20.54 -38.93 30.80
N ALA A 103 -20.96 -39.49 29.66
CA ALA A 103 -20.42 -39.05 28.35
C ALA A 103 -21.19 -37.88 27.70
N LYS A 104 -22.06 -37.18 28.43
CA LYS A 104 -22.84 -36.07 27.87
C LYS A 104 -22.09 -34.75 28.03
N LEU A 105 -21.54 -34.27 26.92
CA LEU A 105 -20.66 -33.11 26.88
C LEU A 105 -21.42 -31.77 26.75
N ILE A 106 -20.95 -30.76 27.49
CA ILE A 106 -21.34 -29.35 27.35
C ILE A 106 -20.12 -28.51 27.00
N TYR A 107 -20.23 -27.73 25.93
CA TYR A 107 -19.24 -26.74 25.53
C TYR A 107 -19.54 -25.37 26.16
N SER A 108 -18.49 -24.64 26.52
CA SER A 108 -18.55 -23.27 27.03
C SER A 108 -17.26 -22.52 26.67
N ILE A 109 -17.31 -21.19 26.59
CA ILE A 109 -16.13 -20.36 26.37
C ILE A 109 -15.62 -19.88 27.73
N LEU A 110 -14.32 -20.07 28.00
CA LEU A 110 -13.63 -19.51 29.17
C LEU A 110 -13.02 -18.14 28.85
N GLU A 111 -12.47 -17.99 27.64
CA GLU A 111 -11.88 -16.74 27.15
C GLU A 111 -12.27 -16.55 25.68
N GLY A 112 -12.72 -15.35 25.31
CA GLY A 112 -13.21 -15.05 23.95
C GLY A 112 -14.52 -14.27 23.93
N GLU A 113 -15.22 -14.17 25.06
CA GLU A 113 -16.31 -13.22 25.24
C GLU A 113 -15.76 -11.77 25.25
N PRO A 114 -16.54 -10.78 24.77
CA PRO A 114 -17.90 -10.90 24.23
C PRO A 114 -17.94 -11.21 22.72
N TYR A 115 -16.78 -11.49 22.09
CA TYR A 115 -16.64 -11.61 20.64
C TYR A 115 -17.27 -12.87 20.05
N PHE A 116 -17.21 -13.98 20.78
CA PHE A 116 -17.69 -15.28 20.32
C PHE A 116 -18.60 -15.93 21.35
N SER A 117 -19.49 -16.79 20.86
CA SER A 117 -20.28 -17.72 21.69
C SER A 117 -20.18 -19.12 21.10
N VAL A 118 -20.42 -20.13 21.94
CA VAL A 118 -20.43 -21.54 21.54
C VAL A 118 -21.78 -22.15 21.86
N GLU A 119 -22.34 -22.88 20.90
CA GLU A 119 -23.56 -23.65 21.12
C GLU A 119 -23.25 -24.84 22.05
N PRO A 120 -23.81 -24.90 23.27
CA PRO A 120 -23.33 -25.81 24.32
C PRO A 120 -23.42 -27.29 23.99
N LYS A 121 -24.28 -27.70 23.04
CA LYS A 121 -24.47 -29.11 22.69
C LYS A 121 -23.69 -29.55 21.46
N THR A 122 -23.36 -28.63 20.57
CA THR A 122 -22.77 -28.96 19.26
C THR A 122 -21.32 -28.53 19.17
N GLY A 123 -20.86 -27.61 20.02
CA GLY A 123 -19.51 -27.04 19.94
C GLY A 123 -19.35 -26.07 18.76
N ILE A 124 -20.45 -25.65 18.11
CA ILE A 124 -20.40 -24.66 17.03
C ILE A 124 -20.13 -23.29 17.64
N ILE A 125 -19.02 -22.66 17.23
CA ILE A 125 -18.64 -21.30 17.61
C ILE A 125 -19.18 -20.33 16.57
N VAL A 126 -19.81 -19.26 17.03
CA VAL A 126 -20.36 -18.18 16.20
C VAL A 126 -19.88 -16.81 16.69
N THR A 127 -19.86 -15.82 15.81
CA THR A 127 -19.63 -14.42 16.20
C THR A 127 -20.77 -13.91 17.06
N SER A 128 -20.46 -13.12 18.09
CA SER A 128 -21.43 -12.55 19.05
C SER A 128 -21.27 -11.05 19.24
N TRP A 129 -20.20 -10.46 18.72
CA TRP A 129 -19.97 -9.02 18.71
C TRP A 129 -20.07 -8.47 17.28
N PRO A 130 -20.77 -7.35 17.06
CA PRO A 130 -20.86 -6.72 15.76
C PRO A 130 -19.57 -5.97 15.40
N ASN A 131 -19.34 -5.75 14.11
CA ASN A 131 -18.30 -4.87 13.59
C ASN A 131 -16.90 -5.17 14.17
N MET A 132 -16.55 -6.45 14.23
CA MET A 132 -15.18 -6.84 14.54
C MET A 132 -14.30 -6.38 13.39
N ASP A 133 -13.30 -5.56 13.71
CA ASP A 133 -12.47 -4.80 12.78
C ASP A 133 -11.04 -5.37 12.85
N ARG A 134 -10.48 -5.71 11.69
CA ARG A 134 -9.16 -6.33 11.51
C ARG A 134 -8.06 -5.30 11.75
N GLU A 135 -8.22 -4.06 11.29
CA GLU A 135 -7.29 -2.95 11.52
C GLU A 135 -7.11 -2.68 13.02
N ALA A 136 -8.17 -2.87 13.81
CA ALA A 136 -8.10 -2.79 15.28
C ALA A 136 -7.50 -4.06 15.91
N ARG A 137 -7.90 -5.25 15.44
CA ARG A 137 -7.41 -6.54 15.96
C ARG A 137 -7.59 -7.67 14.95
N GLU A 138 -6.48 -8.12 14.38
CA GLU A 138 -6.45 -9.20 13.38
C GLU A 138 -6.74 -10.61 13.92
N THR A 139 -6.37 -10.90 15.17
CA THR A 139 -6.37 -12.29 15.70
C THR A 139 -7.02 -12.40 17.08
N TYR A 140 -7.84 -13.43 17.23
CA TYR A 140 -8.52 -13.81 18.46
C TYR A 140 -8.12 -15.23 18.87
N LEU A 141 -7.78 -15.40 20.14
CA LEU A 141 -7.57 -16.70 20.77
C LEU A 141 -8.78 -16.97 21.67
N VAL A 142 -9.53 -18.03 21.37
CA VAL A 142 -10.72 -18.41 22.11
C VAL A 142 -10.44 -19.71 22.87
N VAL A 143 -10.49 -19.66 24.19
CA VAL A 143 -10.32 -20.84 25.05
C VAL A 143 -11.68 -21.47 25.28
N VAL A 144 -11.89 -22.67 24.74
CA VAL A 144 -13.13 -23.42 24.85
C VAL A 144 -12.94 -24.53 25.88
N GLN A 145 -13.88 -24.65 26.80
CA GLN A 145 -13.99 -25.77 27.73
C GLN A 145 -15.10 -26.71 27.29
N VAL A 146 -14.84 -28.00 27.40
CA VAL A 146 -15.87 -29.04 27.36
C VAL A 146 -15.92 -29.73 28.72
N LYS A 147 -17.12 -30.03 29.22
CA LYS A 147 -17.35 -30.68 30.50
C LYS A 147 -18.37 -31.81 30.36
N ASP A 148 -18.14 -32.93 31.02
CA ASP A 148 -19.18 -33.94 31.20
C ASP A 148 -20.31 -33.44 32.13
N MET A 149 -21.51 -34.03 32.01
CA MET A 149 -22.71 -33.61 32.74
C MET A 149 -22.88 -34.34 34.08
N LEU A 150 -21.81 -34.56 34.85
CA LEU A 150 -21.93 -34.96 36.25
C LEU A 150 -22.35 -33.76 37.12
N GLY A 151 -23.66 -33.61 37.32
CA GLY A 151 -24.26 -32.53 38.09
C GLY A 151 -23.64 -32.29 39.48
N LEU A 152 -23.56 -31.01 39.87
CA LEU A 152 -23.23 -30.42 41.19
C LEU A 152 -22.00 -30.93 41.99
N THR A 153 -21.26 -31.96 41.55
CA THR A 153 -20.24 -32.63 42.38
C THR A 153 -18.88 -32.91 41.73
N GLY A 154 -18.60 -32.37 40.52
CA GLY A 154 -17.23 -32.34 39.99
C GLY A 154 -16.98 -33.23 38.77
N GLY A 155 -17.80 -33.07 37.73
CA GLY A 155 -17.51 -33.62 36.41
C GLY A 155 -16.15 -33.20 35.83
N TYR A 156 -15.56 -34.04 34.98
CA TYR A 156 -14.29 -33.78 34.33
C TYR A 156 -14.44 -32.79 33.18
N SER A 157 -13.35 -32.08 32.89
CA SER A 157 -13.32 -31.08 31.84
C SER A 157 -11.99 -31.09 31.10
N ALA A 158 -12.04 -30.72 29.83
CA ALA A 158 -10.87 -30.40 29.03
C ALA A 158 -11.01 -28.99 28.42
N THR A 159 -9.88 -28.42 28.02
CA THR A 159 -9.82 -27.11 27.37
C THR A 159 -8.98 -27.18 26.10
N THR A 160 -9.39 -26.45 25.07
CA THR A 160 -8.61 -26.25 23.84
C THR A 160 -8.62 -24.76 23.46
N THR A 161 -7.66 -24.35 22.63
CA THR A 161 -7.57 -22.98 22.11
C THR A 161 -7.86 -22.96 20.61
N VAL A 162 -8.84 -22.15 20.22
CA VAL A 162 -9.19 -21.89 18.82
C VAL A 162 -8.54 -20.58 18.39
N THR A 163 -7.78 -20.61 17.31
CA THR A 163 -7.18 -19.41 16.70
C THR A 163 -8.07 -18.92 15.57
N ILE A 164 -8.57 -17.69 15.68
CA ILE A 164 -9.47 -17.08 14.69
C ILE A 164 -8.80 -15.82 14.14
N SER A 165 -8.56 -15.79 12.83
CA SER A 165 -8.04 -14.60 12.14
C SER A 165 -9.14 -13.89 11.37
N LEU A 166 -9.19 -12.57 11.45
CA LEU A 166 -10.05 -11.76 10.60
C LEU A 166 -9.42 -11.60 9.21
N MET A 167 -10.22 -11.82 8.16
CA MET A 167 -9.85 -11.55 6.78
C MET A 167 -10.28 -10.14 6.42
N ASP A 168 -9.37 -9.45 5.73
CA ASP A 168 -9.51 -8.08 5.26
C ASP A 168 -10.74 -7.89 4.34
N VAL A 169 -11.53 -6.86 4.64
CA VAL A 169 -12.62 -6.36 3.81
C VAL A 169 -12.28 -4.92 3.43
N ASN A 170 -12.56 -4.52 2.19
CA ASN A 170 -12.27 -3.16 1.72
C ASN A 170 -13.26 -2.15 2.32
N ASP A 171 -13.00 -1.70 3.55
CA ASP A 171 -13.85 -0.74 4.28
C ASP A 171 -13.12 0.55 4.68
N ASN A 172 -11.80 0.61 4.48
CA ASN A 172 -11.04 1.85 4.55
C ASN A 172 -10.80 2.43 3.15
N GLY A 173 -10.87 3.76 3.05
CA GLY A 173 -10.51 4.47 1.82
C GLY A 173 -9.13 5.10 1.96
N PRO A 174 -8.40 5.34 0.85
CA PRO A 174 -7.11 5.99 0.90
C PRO A 174 -7.30 7.44 1.35
N THR A 175 -6.36 7.93 2.16
CA THR A 175 -6.37 9.30 2.68
C THR A 175 -5.02 9.96 2.48
N PHE A 176 -4.98 11.11 1.81
CA PHE A 176 -3.74 11.84 1.64
C PHE A 176 -3.23 12.35 3.00
N GLN A 177 -1.92 12.23 3.23
CA GLN A 177 -1.30 12.72 4.47
C GLN A 177 -1.41 14.23 4.66
N HIS A 178 -1.50 14.96 3.54
CA HIS A 178 -1.62 16.41 3.51
C HIS A 178 -2.71 16.85 2.54
N ASN A 179 -3.48 17.87 2.94
CA ASN A 179 -4.48 18.51 2.08
C ASN A 179 -3.85 19.42 1.00
N LEU A 180 -2.58 19.80 1.18
CA LEU A 180 -1.82 20.64 0.26
C LEU A 180 -0.36 20.18 0.21
N TYR A 181 0.10 19.82 -0.97
CA TYR A 181 1.51 19.60 -1.28
C TYR A 181 2.05 20.79 -2.07
N THR A 182 3.28 21.22 -1.80
CA THR A 182 3.90 22.37 -2.47
C THR A 182 5.26 21.99 -3.05
N PHE A 183 5.46 22.22 -4.35
CA PHE A 183 6.73 22.03 -5.02
C PHE A 183 7.18 23.31 -5.75
N ALA A 184 8.49 23.42 -5.97
CA ALA A 184 9.08 24.44 -6.81
C ALA A 184 9.93 23.76 -7.88
N ILE A 185 9.86 24.25 -9.12
CA ILE A 185 10.65 23.73 -10.23
C ILE A 185 11.17 24.87 -11.10
N SER A 186 12.41 24.74 -11.55
CA SER A 186 13.03 25.66 -12.51
C SER A 186 12.37 25.53 -13.87
N GLU A 187 12.14 26.63 -14.58
CA GLU A 187 11.67 26.54 -15.97
C GLU A 187 12.66 25.79 -16.88
N SER A 188 13.95 25.91 -16.58
CA SER A 188 15.03 25.20 -17.30
C SER A 188 15.15 23.72 -16.91
N ALA A 189 14.27 23.21 -16.05
CA ALA A 189 14.28 21.81 -15.66
C ALA A 189 13.99 20.90 -16.86
N PRO A 190 14.79 19.85 -17.08
CA PRO A 190 14.55 18.93 -18.18
C PRO A 190 13.28 18.11 -17.95
N VAL A 191 12.60 17.74 -19.04
CA VAL A 191 11.50 16.76 -19.00
C VAL A 191 11.98 15.48 -18.33
N GLY A 192 11.12 14.91 -17.48
CA GLY A 192 11.43 13.76 -16.63
C GLY A 192 11.96 14.14 -15.25
N THR A 193 12.16 15.43 -14.95
CA THR A 193 12.54 15.88 -13.60
C THR A 193 11.45 15.50 -12.59
N THR A 194 11.84 14.83 -11.51
CA THR A 194 10.96 14.53 -10.38
C THR A 194 10.84 15.75 -9.49
N LEU A 195 9.61 16.23 -9.26
CA LEU A 195 9.33 17.36 -8.37
C LEU A 195 9.35 16.92 -6.90
N GLY A 196 8.82 15.73 -6.64
CA GLY A 196 8.70 15.18 -5.31
C GLY A 196 7.76 13.97 -5.28
N ARG A 197 7.49 13.51 -4.07
CA ARG A 197 6.63 12.38 -3.78
C ARG A 197 5.48 12.82 -2.90
N ILE A 198 4.31 12.24 -3.11
CA ILE A 198 3.12 12.42 -2.29
C ILE A 198 2.67 11.05 -1.79
N MET A 199 2.06 11.02 -0.62
CA MET A 199 1.66 9.77 0.02
C MET A 199 0.22 9.85 0.54
N ALA A 200 -0.42 8.69 0.54
CA ALA A 200 -1.66 8.45 1.23
C ALA A 200 -1.59 7.14 1.98
N ASP A 201 -2.43 7.07 3.01
CA ASP A 201 -2.55 5.95 3.90
C ASP A 201 -3.92 5.29 3.69
N ASP A 202 -3.95 3.96 3.63
CA ASP A 202 -5.14 3.13 3.59
C ASP A 202 -4.96 2.04 4.66
N GLY A 203 -6.00 1.81 5.46
CA GLY A 203 -5.95 0.92 6.62
C GLY A 203 -5.94 -0.56 6.24
N ASP A 204 -6.47 -0.88 5.06
CA ASP A 204 -6.65 -2.25 4.58
C ASP A 204 -5.30 -2.93 4.26
N VAL A 205 -5.33 -4.19 3.80
CA VAL A 205 -4.12 -4.89 3.35
C VAL A 205 -4.19 -5.45 1.93
N GLY A 206 -3.01 -5.72 1.38
CA GLY A 206 -2.87 -6.40 0.09
C GLY A 206 -3.45 -5.61 -1.08
N LEU A 207 -4.46 -6.15 -1.74
CA LEU A 207 -5.09 -5.50 -2.89
C LEU A 207 -6.03 -4.36 -2.50
N ASN A 208 -6.59 -4.38 -1.28
CA ASN A 208 -7.54 -3.39 -0.83
C ASN A 208 -6.85 -2.05 -0.50
N ALA A 209 -5.65 -2.10 0.07
CA ALA A 209 -4.79 -0.92 0.27
C ALA A 209 -3.85 -0.60 -0.91
N LYS A 210 -4.10 -1.14 -2.10
CA LYS A 210 -3.25 -0.86 -3.28
C LYS A 210 -3.57 0.52 -3.86
N MET A 211 -2.55 1.36 -3.96
CA MET A 211 -2.69 2.75 -4.37
C MET A 211 -2.63 2.92 -5.89
N ASN A 212 -3.45 3.84 -6.41
CA ASN A 212 -3.33 4.34 -7.76
C ASN A 212 -3.56 5.86 -7.79
N TYR A 213 -2.50 6.60 -8.08
CA TYR A 213 -2.55 8.05 -8.15
C TYR A 213 -2.93 8.50 -9.56
N SER A 214 -3.79 9.50 -9.64
CA SER A 214 -4.14 10.16 -10.90
C SER A 214 -4.13 11.68 -10.73
N LEU A 215 -3.85 12.36 -11.83
CA LEU A 215 -3.83 13.81 -11.90
C LEU A 215 -5.03 14.28 -12.73
N GLU A 216 -5.87 15.13 -12.16
CA GLU A 216 -6.86 15.89 -12.93
C GLU A 216 -6.26 17.27 -13.19
N ASP A 217 -5.67 17.42 -14.37
CA ASP A 217 -5.17 18.71 -14.82
C ASP A 217 -6.37 19.59 -15.21
N LEU A 218 -6.65 20.60 -14.39
CA LEU A 218 -7.75 21.55 -14.61
C LEU A 218 -7.57 22.38 -15.90
N GLU A 219 -6.35 22.40 -16.46
CA GLU A 219 -5.99 23.18 -17.63
C GLU A 219 -5.69 22.30 -18.87
N GLU A 220 -5.85 20.97 -18.76
CA GLU A 220 -5.52 19.99 -19.81
C GLU A 220 -4.10 20.14 -20.41
N SER A 221 -3.20 20.82 -19.70
CA SER A 221 -1.86 21.17 -20.19
C SER A 221 -0.97 19.95 -20.40
N SER A 222 -1.22 18.85 -19.68
CA SER A 222 -0.37 17.64 -19.63
C SER A 222 1.08 17.94 -19.24
N THR A 223 1.31 19.08 -18.59
CA THR A 223 2.65 19.56 -18.18
C THR A 223 3.27 18.67 -17.11
N PHE A 224 2.44 18.13 -16.22
CA PHE A 224 2.86 17.22 -15.16
C PHE A 224 2.16 15.88 -15.29
N THR A 225 2.81 14.84 -14.79
CA THR A 225 2.25 13.49 -14.67
C THR A 225 2.54 12.95 -13.28
N ILE A 226 1.77 11.96 -12.86
CA ILE A 226 2.01 11.20 -11.63
C ILE A 226 2.10 9.72 -11.93
N GLN A 227 3.02 9.05 -11.26
CA GLN A 227 3.20 7.61 -11.35
C GLN A 227 3.22 7.03 -9.94
N THR A 228 2.56 5.90 -9.75
CA THR A 228 2.67 5.14 -8.50
C THR A 228 3.98 4.36 -8.48
N ASP A 229 4.81 4.59 -7.47
CA ASP A 229 5.98 3.78 -7.19
C ASP A 229 5.53 2.36 -6.77
N PRO A 230 5.93 1.29 -7.49
CA PRO A 230 5.44 -0.06 -7.22
C PRO A 230 5.91 -0.61 -5.87
N ASP A 231 7.05 -0.14 -5.37
CA ASP A 231 7.69 -0.65 -4.15
C ASP A 231 7.20 0.12 -2.92
N THR A 232 7.10 1.45 -3.03
CA THR A 232 6.73 2.31 -1.90
C THR A 232 5.26 2.71 -1.85
N GLN A 233 4.50 2.49 -2.94
CA GLN A 233 3.11 2.97 -3.09
C GLN A 233 2.98 4.50 -2.97
N GLU A 234 4.07 5.25 -3.14
CA GLU A 234 4.07 6.71 -3.19
C GLU A 234 3.74 7.22 -4.61
N GLY A 235 3.07 8.37 -4.69
CA GLY A 235 2.83 9.07 -5.95
C GLY A 235 4.04 9.94 -6.30
N ILE A 236 4.74 9.62 -7.39
CA ILE A 236 5.88 10.39 -7.90
C ILE A 236 5.39 11.43 -8.91
N VAL A 237 5.56 12.72 -8.59
CA VAL A 237 5.19 13.82 -9.48
C VAL A 237 6.35 14.16 -10.40
N ILE A 238 6.10 14.15 -11.72
CA ILE A 238 7.13 14.25 -12.76
C ILE A 238 6.75 15.32 -13.78
N LEU A 239 7.74 16.12 -14.19
CA LEU A 239 7.62 17.05 -15.31
C LEU A 239 7.52 16.28 -16.64
N ALA A 240 6.42 16.44 -17.37
CA ALA A 240 6.16 15.71 -18.61
C ALA A 240 6.38 16.55 -19.88
N GLN A 241 6.30 17.88 -19.78
CA GLN A 241 6.60 18.80 -20.87
C GLN A 241 7.59 19.87 -20.43
N VAL A 242 8.31 20.46 -21.41
CA VAL A 242 9.19 21.59 -21.12
C VAL A 242 8.36 22.75 -20.58
N LEU A 243 8.84 23.38 -19.52
CA LEU A 243 8.23 24.60 -19.01
C LEU A 243 8.73 25.77 -19.86
N GLN A 244 7.85 26.71 -20.16
CA GLN A 244 8.27 27.97 -20.74
C GLN A 244 7.64 29.08 -19.92
N TYR A 245 8.39 29.62 -18.95
CA TYR A 245 7.86 30.65 -18.06
C TYR A 245 7.25 31.77 -18.90
N ASN A 246 7.97 32.26 -19.90
CA ASN A 246 7.59 33.43 -20.69
C ASN A 246 6.46 33.23 -21.75
N THR A 247 6.04 32.01 -22.06
CA THR A 247 4.99 31.71 -23.09
C THR A 247 3.76 30.99 -22.52
N ASP A 248 3.89 30.26 -21.41
CA ASP A 248 2.75 29.73 -20.65
C ASP A 248 2.01 30.86 -19.88
N ILE A 249 2.58 32.08 -19.91
CA ILE A 249 2.18 33.31 -19.20
C ILE A 249 1.00 34.10 -19.83
N CYS A 250 0.32 33.59 -20.85
CA CYS A 250 -0.87 34.29 -21.38
C CYS A 250 -2.20 33.99 -20.65
N ILE A 251 -2.21 33.16 -19.58
CA ILE A 251 -3.46 32.85 -18.86
C ILE A 251 -3.25 32.81 -17.34
N CYS A 252 -2.83 33.92 -16.71
CA CYS A 252 -3.46 34.43 -15.48
C CYS A 252 -2.65 35.56 -14.83
N ASN A 253 -3.36 36.61 -14.45
CA ASN A 253 -2.81 37.77 -13.75
C ASN A 253 -2.17 37.36 -12.42
N HIS A 254 -0.93 37.82 -12.20
CA HIS A 254 -0.32 38.13 -10.90
C HIS A 254 -0.65 37.13 -9.78
N HIS A 255 0.08 36.02 -9.75
CA HIS A 255 0.63 35.31 -8.60
C HIS A 255 0.88 33.85 -9.03
N HIS A 256 2.15 33.53 -9.28
CA HIS A 256 2.68 32.25 -9.77
C HIS A 256 2.15 31.04 -9.01
N LEU A 257 1.01 30.50 -9.44
CA LEU A 257 0.38 29.31 -8.87
C LEU A 257 -0.37 28.59 -9.99
N SER A 258 0.23 27.56 -10.58
CA SER A 258 -0.57 26.52 -11.20
C SER A 258 -1.09 25.62 -10.07
N LYS A 259 -2.42 25.66 -9.86
CA LYS A 259 -3.12 24.82 -8.89
C LYS A 259 -3.59 23.57 -9.61
N TYR A 260 -2.98 22.44 -9.27
CA TYR A 260 -3.40 21.15 -9.78
C TYR A 260 -4.18 20.39 -8.70
N ILE A 261 -5.28 19.75 -9.07
CA ILE A 261 -6.07 18.91 -8.16
C ILE A 261 -5.70 17.45 -8.47
N PHE A 262 -5.19 16.75 -7.46
CA PHE A 262 -4.80 15.35 -7.60
C PHE A 262 -5.82 14.44 -6.94
N PHE A 263 -6.01 13.29 -7.55
CA PHE A 263 -6.94 12.26 -7.13
C PHE A 263 -6.16 11.03 -6.72
N LEU A 264 -6.61 10.43 -5.63
CA LEU A 264 -6.32 9.04 -5.35
C LEU A 264 -7.58 8.24 -5.59
N ILE A 265 -7.45 7.16 -6.34
CA ILE A 265 -8.55 6.23 -6.58
C ILE A 265 -8.06 4.86 -6.15
N SER A 266 -8.58 4.36 -5.03
CA SER A 266 -8.64 2.92 -4.78
C SER A 266 -9.96 2.41 -5.37
N MET A 267 -10.08 1.12 -5.67
CA MET A 267 -11.16 0.53 -6.49
C MET A 267 -12.58 1.10 -6.21
N THR A 268 -12.91 1.29 -4.93
CA THR A 268 -14.22 1.74 -4.42
C THR A 268 -14.18 3.13 -3.77
N PHE A 269 -13.02 3.60 -3.35
CA PHE A 269 -12.86 4.83 -2.57
C PHE A 269 -11.96 5.83 -3.28
N HIS A 270 -12.18 7.12 -3.00
CA HIS A 270 -11.34 8.17 -3.55
C HIS A 270 -11.15 9.30 -2.54
N ASP A 271 -9.96 9.89 -2.59
CA ASP A 271 -9.64 11.11 -1.85
C ASP A 271 -8.95 12.11 -2.78
N ARG A 272 -8.95 13.38 -2.39
CA ARG A 272 -8.41 14.47 -3.20
C ARG A 272 -7.48 15.35 -2.37
N THR A 273 -6.34 15.70 -2.95
CA THR A 273 -5.44 16.70 -2.41
C THR A 273 -5.12 17.76 -3.45
N THR A 274 -4.69 18.92 -2.99
CA THR A 274 -4.22 19.98 -3.88
C THR A 274 -2.71 19.95 -3.99
N LEU A 275 -2.20 20.05 -5.21
CA LEU A 275 -0.80 20.32 -5.45
C LEU A 275 -0.61 21.74 -5.95
N LYS A 276 0.28 22.46 -5.29
CA LYS A 276 0.71 23.80 -5.70
C LYS A 276 2.13 23.70 -6.23
N ILE A 277 2.29 23.85 -7.55
CA ILE A 277 3.60 23.91 -8.19
C ILE A 277 3.92 25.38 -8.47
N THR A 278 5.13 25.78 -8.11
CA THR A 278 5.66 27.12 -8.40
C THR A 278 6.81 27.00 -9.38
N VAL A 279 6.66 27.62 -10.56
CA VAL A 279 7.74 27.69 -11.54
C VAL A 279 8.62 28.89 -11.21
N THR A 280 9.92 28.66 -11.07
CA THR A 280 10.90 29.71 -10.82
C THR A 280 11.58 30.12 -12.12
N ASN A 281 11.62 31.43 -12.37
CA ASN A 281 12.31 32.04 -13.51
C ASN A 281 13.82 31.81 -13.46
N VAL A 282 14.44 31.58 -14.60
CA VAL A 282 15.89 31.54 -14.77
C VAL A 282 16.31 32.58 -15.81
N ASP A 283 17.22 33.47 -15.42
CA ASP A 283 17.75 34.53 -16.30
C ASP A 283 18.34 33.95 -17.59
N GLU A 284 17.75 34.32 -18.71
CA GLU A 284 18.13 33.96 -20.06
C GLU A 284 19.08 35.01 -20.65
N PRO A 285 19.85 34.66 -21.71
CA PRO A 285 20.70 35.63 -22.38
C PRO A 285 19.90 36.48 -23.39
N PRO A 286 20.29 37.76 -23.63
CA PRO A 286 19.63 38.59 -24.63
C PRO A 286 19.71 38.00 -26.03
N ILE A 287 18.60 38.04 -26.77
CA ILE A 287 18.49 37.52 -28.15
C ILE A 287 18.40 38.68 -29.14
N PHE A 288 19.23 38.64 -30.19
CA PHE A 288 19.18 39.59 -31.30
C PHE A 288 18.02 39.29 -32.26
N TYR A 289 17.32 40.34 -32.70
CA TYR A 289 16.29 40.25 -33.74
C TYR A 289 16.84 40.59 -35.12
N GLU A 290 16.25 40.05 -36.18
CA GLU A 290 16.60 40.40 -37.58
C GLU A 290 18.05 40.07 -37.98
N THR A 291 18.65 39.03 -37.35
CA THR A 291 19.99 38.56 -37.71
C THR A 291 19.98 37.71 -39.00
N PRO A 292 21.01 37.79 -39.86
CA PRO A 292 22.19 38.67 -39.76
C PRO A 292 21.89 40.10 -40.22
N TYR A 293 22.49 41.08 -39.55
CA TYR A 293 22.39 42.48 -39.94
C TYR A 293 23.28 42.78 -41.14
N ASN A 294 22.70 43.40 -42.17
CA ASN A 294 23.38 43.78 -43.40
C ASN A 294 23.10 45.24 -43.73
N TRP A 295 24.13 46.08 -43.66
CA TRP A 295 24.03 47.51 -43.96
C TRP A 295 25.09 47.93 -44.98
N LYS A 296 24.76 48.92 -45.79
CA LYS A 296 25.66 49.53 -46.76
C LYS A 296 26.08 50.91 -46.24
N VAL A 297 27.36 51.21 -46.33
CA VAL A 297 27.90 52.53 -46.01
C VAL A 297 28.81 53.00 -47.14
N LEU A 298 28.78 54.30 -47.42
CA LEU A 298 29.66 54.91 -48.40
C LEU A 298 31.08 54.98 -47.85
N GLU A 299 32.11 54.75 -48.67
CA GLU A 299 33.49 54.97 -48.24
C GLU A 299 33.76 56.45 -47.89
N SER A 300 33.04 57.36 -48.54
CA SER A 300 33.07 58.80 -48.27
C SER A 300 32.35 59.21 -46.98
N ALA A 301 31.78 58.26 -46.24
CA ALA A 301 31.11 58.54 -44.97
C ALA A 301 32.07 59.18 -43.96
N GLN A 302 31.64 60.28 -43.36
CA GLN A 302 32.42 60.98 -42.34
C GLN A 302 32.45 60.19 -41.03
N VAL A 303 33.52 60.36 -40.25
CA VAL A 303 33.59 59.83 -38.87
C VAL A 303 32.39 60.31 -38.07
N GLY A 304 31.67 59.38 -37.45
CA GLY A 304 30.42 59.62 -36.73
C GLY A 304 29.15 59.37 -37.54
N THR A 305 29.25 59.00 -38.82
CA THR A 305 28.10 58.60 -39.63
C THR A 305 27.47 57.33 -39.07
N GLN A 306 26.15 57.34 -38.87
CA GLN A 306 25.38 56.18 -38.41
C GLN A 306 25.25 55.17 -39.56
N VAL A 307 25.55 53.91 -39.29
CA VAL A 307 25.46 52.81 -40.26
C VAL A 307 24.14 52.04 -40.10
N GLY A 308 23.78 51.76 -38.85
CA GLY A 308 22.57 51.01 -38.50
C GLY A 308 22.52 50.76 -36.99
N THR A 309 21.44 50.12 -36.54
CA THR A 309 21.21 49.85 -35.12
C THR A 309 20.86 48.39 -34.95
N VAL A 310 21.60 47.68 -34.09
CA VAL A 310 21.23 46.32 -33.68
C VAL A 310 20.24 46.38 -32.53
N TYR A 311 19.39 45.36 -32.43
CA TYR A 311 18.38 45.26 -31.40
C TYR A 311 18.41 43.87 -30.78
N ALA A 312 18.83 43.80 -29.53
CA ALA A 312 18.67 42.64 -28.68
C ALA A 312 17.60 42.92 -27.63
N LYS A 313 16.83 41.89 -27.30
CA LYS A 313 15.88 41.91 -26.19
C LYS A 313 16.14 40.68 -25.33
N ASP A 314 16.11 40.89 -24.04
CA ASP A 314 15.99 39.79 -23.09
C ASP A 314 14.50 39.55 -22.81
N ILE A 315 14.14 38.29 -22.62
CA ILE A 315 12.74 37.90 -22.42
C ILE A 315 12.34 38.00 -20.93
N ASP A 316 13.30 37.91 -20.01
CA ASP A 316 13.07 37.95 -18.56
C ASP A 316 13.01 39.36 -18.00
N THR A 317 13.64 40.32 -18.68
CA THR A 317 13.86 41.60 -18.04
C THR A 317 12.79 42.63 -18.33
N THR A 318 12.24 43.09 -17.21
CA THR A 318 11.49 44.34 -17.11
C THR A 318 12.40 45.53 -16.74
N ASN A 319 13.70 45.35 -16.41
CA ASN A 319 14.51 46.44 -15.83
C ASN A 319 16.06 46.43 -15.97
N ASN A 320 16.73 45.43 -16.55
CA ASN A 320 18.18 45.50 -16.73
C ASN A 320 18.54 46.10 -18.10
N ALA A 321 19.56 46.96 -18.14
CA ALA A 321 19.94 47.66 -19.36
C ALA A 321 20.93 46.83 -20.19
N ILE A 322 20.45 46.27 -21.30
CA ILE A 322 21.30 45.56 -22.27
C ILE A 322 22.44 46.48 -22.75
N ARG A 323 23.67 45.96 -22.70
CA ARG A 323 24.89 46.64 -23.15
C ARG A 323 25.45 45.98 -24.40
N TYR A 324 25.71 46.79 -25.41
CA TYR A 324 26.24 46.32 -26.70
C TYR A 324 27.76 46.52 -26.79
N SER A 325 28.47 45.56 -27.38
CA SER A 325 29.91 45.68 -27.66
C SER A 325 30.31 44.93 -28.93
N ILE A 326 31.45 45.29 -29.53
CA ILE A 326 32.01 44.59 -30.70
C ILE A 326 33.10 43.64 -30.18
N LEU A 327 32.89 42.32 -30.25
CA LEU A 327 33.83 41.29 -29.77
C LEU A 327 34.95 41.00 -30.77
N LYS A 328 34.59 40.83 -32.04
CA LYS A 328 35.52 40.50 -33.11
C LYS A 328 35.24 41.39 -34.31
N SER A 329 36.08 42.39 -34.50
CA SER A 329 36.12 43.12 -35.76
C SER A 329 37.06 42.35 -36.68
N SER A 330 36.64 42.07 -37.90
CA SER A 330 37.56 41.77 -39.02
C SER A 330 38.53 42.93 -39.29
N ASP A 331 38.31 44.06 -38.63
CA ASP A 331 39.10 45.27 -38.73
C ASP A 331 39.95 45.48 -37.46
N ALA A 332 41.26 45.26 -37.63
CA ALA A 332 42.28 45.48 -36.60
C ALA A 332 42.52 46.96 -36.26
N ARG A 333 41.87 47.89 -36.97
CA ARG A 333 42.04 49.35 -36.87
C ARG A 333 40.85 50.07 -36.24
N GLN A 334 39.82 49.34 -35.79
CA GLN A 334 38.63 49.92 -35.14
C GLN A 334 37.94 50.98 -36.04
N MET A 335 37.72 50.65 -37.31
CA MET A 335 36.96 51.44 -38.30
C MET A 335 35.51 51.71 -37.87
N PHE A 336 34.95 50.90 -36.98
CA PHE A 336 33.59 51.07 -36.45
C PHE A 336 33.57 51.07 -34.93
N LYS A 337 32.60 51.80 -34.36
CA LYS A 337 32.28 51.78 -32.93
C LYS A 337 30.79 51.57 -32.74
N ILE A 338 30.40 51.00 -31.61
CA ILE A 338 28.99 50.80 -31.24
C ILE A 338 28.66 51.61 -29.99
N ASP A 339 27.47 52.21 -29.96
CA ASP A 339 26.93 52.81 -28.75
C ASP A 339 26.47 51.70 -27.79
N PRO A 340 27.06 51.59 -26.59
CA PRO A 340 26.78 50.51 -25.67
C PRO A 340 25.38 50.59 -25.06
N SER A 341 24.66 51.72 -25.18
CA SER A 341 23.34 51.92 -24.57
C SER A 341 22.18 51.60 -25.51
N ASN A 342 22.37 51.72 -26.82
CA ASN A 342 21.28 51.60 -27.79
C ASN A 342 21.62 50.73 -29.02
N GLY A 343 22.84 50.18 -29.12
CA GLY A 343 23.22 49.27 -30.20
C GLY A 343 23.48 49.95 -31.55
N THR A 344 23.56 51.28 -31.61
CA THR A 344 23.82 52.00 -32.87
C THR A 344 25.29 51.93 -33.26
N VAL A 345 25.56 51.51 -34.49
CA VAL A 345 26.90 51.38 -35.06
C VAL A 345 27.24 52.64 -35.86
N TYR A 346 28.42 53.20 -35.60
CA TYR A 346 28.95 54.40 -36.23
C TYR A 346 30.30 54.14 -36.89
N VAL A 347 30.56 54.88 -37.97
CA VAL A 347 31.90 55.01 -38.56
C VAL A 347 32.83 55.67 -37.55
N ALA A 348 33.94 55.01 -37.21
CA ALA A 348 34.93 55.50 -36.26
C ALA A 348 36.20 56.03 -36.94
N ASN A 349 36.55 55.53 -38.13
CA ASN A 349 37.66 56.02 -38.95
C ASN A 349 37.26 56.13 -40.42
N LEU A 350 38.07 56.85 -41.21
CA LEU A 350 37.85 57.04 -42.65
C LEU A 350 37.85 55.70 -43.39
N LEU A 351 36.77 55.40 -44.09
CA LEU A 351 36.62 54.16 -44.84
C LEU A 351 37.27 54.31 -46.22
N ASP A 352 37.81 53.20 -46.72
CA ASP A 352 38.50 53.14 -48.01
C ASP A 352 38.20 51.78 -48.64
N GLN A 353 37.43 51.76 -49.73
CA GLN A 353 36.98 50.52 -50.36
C GLN A 353 38.14 49.72 -50.93
N GLU A 354 39.18 50.40 -51.42
CA GLU A 354 40.40 49.79 -51.95
C GLU A 354 41.19 49.05 -50.87
N THR A 355 41.14 49.52 -49.62
CA THR A 355 41.75 48.82 -48.47
C THR A 355 40.93 47.62 -48.02
N ALA A 356 39.60 47.76 -47.94
CA ALA A 356 38.71 46.66 -47.58
C ALA A 356 37.29 46.87 -48.15
N ALA A 357 36.88 46.02 -49.09
CA ALA A 357 35.57 46.12 -49.74
C ALA A 357 34.39 45.81 -48.80
N TRP A 358 34.63 45.12 -47.68
CA TRP A 358 33.62 44.77 -46.69
C TRP A 358 34.22 44.52 -45.31
N TYR A 359 33.39 44.64 -44.28
CA TYR A 359 33.75 44.35 -42.90
C TYR A 359 32.78 43.35 -42.27
N ASN A 360 33.32 42.34 -41.59
CA ASN A 360 32.56 41.50 -40.65
C ASN A 360 32.71 42.06 -39.24
N LEU A 361 31.60 42.38 -38.58
CA LEU A 361 31.58 42.77 -37.17
C LEU A 361 30.83 41.71 -36.37
N THR A 362 31.46 41.20 -35.32
CA THR A 362 30.83 40.29 -34.38
C THR A 362 30.38 41.09 -33.17
N ILE A 363 29.07 41.23 -32.99
CA ILE A 363 28.47 42.01 -31.89
C ILE A 363 28.03 41.08 -30.76
N ASP A 364 28.24 41.56 -29.54
CA ASP A 364 27.78 40.99 -28.27
C ASP A 364 26.76 41.91 -27.60
N ALA A 365 25.74 41.30 -26.99
CA ALA A 365 24.76 41.95 -26.13
C ALA A 365 24.73 41.23 -24.78
N ARG A 366 24.87 42.00 -23.70
CA ARG A 366 24.97 41.48 -22.33
C ARG A 366 24.09 42.26 -21.35
N GLU A 367 23.51 41.56 -20.39
CA GLU A 367 22.60 42.15 -19.41
C GLU A 367 23.24 42.32 -18.03
N ASN A 368 24.13 41.40 -17.65
CA ASN A 368 25.10 41.49 -16.56
C ASN A 368 26.34 40.67 -17.00
N SER A 369 27.49 40.86 -16.37
CA SER A 369 28.84 40.46 -16.81
C SER A 369 29.10 38.99 -17.25
N GLU A 370 28.10 38.11 -17.35
CA GLU A 370 28.25 36.66 -17.50
C GLU A 370 27.48 36.02 -18.68
N HIS A 371 26.56 36.72 -19.34
CA HIS A 371 25.77 36.15 -20.45
C HIS A 371 26.18 36.76 -21.81
N ILE A 372 26.77 35.92 -22.68
CA ILE A 372 27.34 36.32 -23.98
C ILE A 372 26.51 35.67 -25.09
N PHE A 373 25.87 36.49 -25.93
CA PHE A 373 25.29 36.02 -27.19
C PHE A 373 25.91 36.77 -28.36
N VAL A 374 26.32 36.03 -29.38
CA VAL A 374 27.19 36.53 -30.44
C VAL A 374 26.49 36.46 -31.79
N THR A 375 26.46 37.56 -32.53
CA THR A 375 25.97 37.59 -33.92
C THR A 375 27.02 38.13 -34.88
N ASN A 376 27.00 37.66 -36.12
CA ASN A 376 27.87 38.15 -37.20
C ASN A 376 27.13 39.16 -38.08
N MET A 377 27.80 40.26 -38.37
CA MET A 377 27.30 41.35 -39.20
C MET A 377 28.18 41.52 -40.43
N HIS A 378 27.59 41.57 -41.61
CA HIS A 378 28.31 41.79 -42.86
C HIS A 378 28.03 43.20 -43.40
N GLN A 379 29.08 44.00 -43.59
CA GLN A 379 28.99 45.37 -44.10
C GLN A 379 29.76 45.56 -45.40
N PRO A 380 29.08 45.54 -46.56
CA PRO A 380 29.68 45.94 -47.82
C PRO A 380 29.84 47.47 -47.94
N LEU A 381 31.00 47.92 -48.41
CA LEU A 381 31.22 49.32 -48.82
C LEU A 381 30.67 49.54 -50.24
N THR A 382 30.02 50.68 -50.44
CA THR A 382 29.55 51.10 -51.76
C THR A 382 30.28 52.35 -52.21
N ASN A 383 30.76 52.32 -53.44
CA ASN A 383 31.40 53.46 -54.07
C ASN A 383 30.33 54.47 -54.50
N THR A 384 30.52 55.75 -54.20
CA THR A 384 29.87 56.81 -54.96
C THR A 384 30.76 57.10 -56.15
N GLY A 385 30.44 56.49 -57.28
CA GLY A 385 30.90 56.99 -58.57
C GLY A 385 30.53 58.47 -58.69
N ILE A 386 31.54 59.25 -59.11
CA ILE A 386 31.45 60.64 -59.57
C ILE A 386 30.22 60.87 -60.45
#